data_AF-A0A1I6AXX2-F1
#
_entry.id   AF-A0A1I6AXX2-F1
#
_cell.length_a   1.000
_cell.length_b   1.000
_cell.length_c   1.000
_cell.angle_alpha   90.00
_cell.angle_beta   90.00
_cell.angle_gamma   90.00
#
_symmetry.space_group_name_H-M   'P 1'
#
loop_
_entity.id
_entity.type
_entity.pdbx_description
1 polymer ?
#
loop_
_entity_poly.entity_id
_entity_poly.type
_entity_poly.pdbx_seq_one_letter_code
_entity_poly.pdbx_strand_id
1 'polypeptide(L)'
;MYAPSLLEPAAEELRLADVVGRGATEVAREARTLLGERFSSVTFMYVLMRAFEVDYTVARDASRWHEFHGGPRALSDADLEKLLAPWLAR
;
A
#
# COMPACT_ATOMS: atom_id res chain seq x y z
N MET A 1 -1.90 16.59 4.60
CA MET A 1 -2.69 15.39 4.93
C MET A 1 -3.99 15.50 4.16
N TYR A 2 -4.35 14.50 3.35
CA TYR A 2 -5.58 14.53 2.55
C TYR A 2 -6.78 14.12 3.41
N ALA A 3 -7.98 14.62 3.07
CA ALA A 3 -9.21 14.17 3.71
C ALA A 3 -9.50 12.70 3.34
N PRO A 4 -10.04 11.89 4.28
CA PRO A 4 -10.42 10.49 4.01
C PRO A 4 -11.29 10.31 2.76
N SER A 5 -12.25 11.22 2.53
CA SER A 5 -13.14 11.19 1.36
C SER A 5 -12.42 11.23 0.01
N LEU A 6 -11.17 11.74 -0.03
CA LEU A 6 -10.36 11.75 -1.25
C LEU A 6 -9.61 10.43 -1.47
N LEU A 7 -9.43 9.62 -0.44
CA LEU A 7 -8.64 8.39 -0.48
C LEU A 7 -9.51 7.13 -0.45
N GLU A 8 -10.70 7.22 0.15
CA GLU A 8 -11.63 6.09 0.31
C GLU A 8 -11.99 5.41 -1.02
N PRO A 9 -12.25 6.14 -2.14
CA PRO A 9 -12.53 5.48 -3.41
C PRO A 9 -11.39 4.59 -3.89
N ALA A 10 -10.13 5.02 -3.72
CA ALA A 10 -8.98 4.20 -4.11
C ALA A 10 -8.81 2.97 -3.21
N ALA A 11 -9.08 3.11 -1.91
CA ALA A 11 -9.04 1.98 -0.98
C ALA A 11 -10.16 0.97 -1.27
N GLU A 12 -11.37 1.44 -1.60
CA GLU A 12 -12.48 0.59 -1.97
C GLU A 12 -12.23 -0.13 -3.29
N GLU A 13 -11.72 0.57 -4.30
CA GLU A 13 -11.33 -0.03 -5.59
C GLU A 13 -10.27 -1.13 -5.39
N LEU A 14 -9.25 -0.89 -4.57
CA LEU A 14 -8.21 -1.89 -4.28
C LEU A 14 -8.73 -3.09 -3.51
N ARG A 15 -9.70 -2.89 -2.62
CA ARG A 15 -10.36 -3.98 -1.89
C ARG A 15 -11.21 -4.85 -2.82
N LEU A 16 -11.85 -4.23 -3.82
CA LEU A 16 -12.72 -4.90 -4.79
C LEU A 16 -11.95 -5.51 -5.96
N ALA A 17 -10.75 -4.98 -6.26
CA ALA A 17 -9.85 -5.61 -7.21
C ALA A 17 -9.56 -7.04 -6.75
N ASP A 18 -9.59 -7.99 -7.69
CA ASP A 18 -9.22 -9.37 -7.41
C ASP A 18 -7.71 -9.43 -7.10
N VAL A 19 -7.38 -9.18 -5.84
CA VAL A 19 -6.01 -9.21 -5.32
C VAL A 19 -5.59 -10.62 -4.91
N VAL A 20 -6.48 -11.61 -5.02
CA VAL A 20 -6.17 -13.00 -4.68
C VAL A 20 -5.10 -13.49 -5.65
N GLY A 21 -3.88 -13.65 -5.15
CA GLY A 21 -2.71 -14.01 -5.94
C GLY A 21 -1.91 -12.85 -6.53
N ARG A 22 -2.31 -11.59 -6.29
CA ARG A 22 -1.49 -10.40 -6.59
C ARG A 22 -0.45 -10.18 -5.50
N GLY A 23 0.78 -9.89 -5.90
CA GLY A 23 1.86 -9.51 -4.98
C GLY A 23 1.66 -8.11 -4.41
N ALA A 24 2.27 -7.84 -3.26
CA ALA A 24 2.29 -6.53 -2.60
C ALA A 24 2.79 -5.40 -3.50
N THR A 25 3.75 -5.68 -4.37
CA THR A 25 4.31 -4.73 -5.34
C THR A 25 3.28 -4.38 -6.41
N GLU A 26 2.48 -5.34 -6.86
CA GLU A 26 1.40 -5.09 -7.81
C GLU A 26 0.29 -4.25 -7.17
N VAL A 27 -0.11 -4.57 -5.94
CA VAL A 27 -1.05 -3.76 -5.15
C VAL A 27 -0.52 -2.33 -4.98
N ALA A 28 0.78 -2.16 -4.70
CA ALA A 28 1.38 -0.84 -4.55
C ALA A 28 1.40 -0.04 -5.86
N ARG A 29 1.64 -0.70 -7.00
CA ARG A 29 1.56 -0.08 -8.34
C ARG A 29 0.12 0.29 -8.70
N GLU A 30 -0.86 -0.55 -8.38
CA GLU A 30 -2.28 -0.25 -8.57
C GLU A 30 -2.68 0.96 -7.71
N ALA A 31 -2.27 0.99 -6.44
CA ALA A 31 -2.49 2.13 -5.55
C ALA A 31 -1.89 3.42 -6.12
N ARG A 32 -0.71 3.35 -6.75
CA ARG A 32 -0.10 4.49 -7.45
C ARG A 32 -0.95 4.98 -8.61
N THR A 33 -1.48 4.07 -9.42
CA THR A 33 -2.39 4.40 -10.53
C THR A 33 -3.65 5.10 -10.03
N LEU A 34 -4.30 4.55 -9.00
CA LEU A 34 -5.57 5.07 -8.47
C LEU A 34 -5.41 6.41 -7.74
N LEU A 35 -4.32 6.57 -6.99
CA LEU A 35 -4.07 7.80 -6.23
C LEU A 35 -3.48 8.92 -7.09
N GLY A 36 -2.73 8.59 -8.14
CA GLY A 36 -2.07 9.55 -9.03
C GLY A 36 -1.11 10.46 -8.27
N GLU A 37 -1.22 11.77 -8.44
CA GLU A 37 -0.40 12.77 -7.73
C GLU A 37 -0.53 12.70 -6.20
N ARG A 38 -1.59 12.09 -5.69
CA ARG A 38 -1.81 11.89 -4.25
C ARG A 38 -1.02 10.71 -3.71
N PHE A 39 -0.35 9.93 -4.56
CA PHE A 39 0.43 8.77 -4.14
C PHE A 39 1.67 9.20 -3.36
N SER A 40 1.70 8.84 -2.08
CA SER A 40 2.75 9.19 -1.13
C SER A 40 2.82 8.09 -0.07
N SER A 41 3.89 8.05 0.72
CA SER A 41 4.04 7.07 1.79
C SER A 41 2.88 7.11 2.80
N VAL A 42 2.33 8.30 3.10
CA VAL A 42 1.20 8.49 4.02
C VAL A 42 -0.12 7.99 3.43
N THR A 43 -0.40 8.32 2.17
CA THR A 43 -1.65 7.90 1.51
C THR A 43 -1.63 6.42 1.18
N PHE A 44 -0.46 5.85 0.87
CA PHE A 44 -0.27 4.41 0.72
C PHE A 44 -0.54 3.66 2.03
N MET A 45 0.02 4.14 3.15
CA MET A 45 -0.26 3.58 4.48
C MET A 45 -1.77 3.58 4.79
N TYR A 46 -2.45 4.71 4.52
CA TYR A 46 -3.90 4.82 4.71
C TYR A 46 -4.66 3.76 3.89
N VAL A 47 -4.35 3.67 2.60
CA VAL A 47 -5.02 2.74 1.69
C VAL A 47 -4.81 1.28 2.10
N LEU A 48 -3.60 0.88 2.52
CA LEU A 48 -3.34 -0.47 3.02
C LEU A 48 -4.20 -0.83 4.24
N MET A 49 -4.28 0.10 5.20
CA MET A 49 -5.10 -0.09 6.41
C MET A 49 -6.59 -0.19 6.09
N ARG A 50 -7.07 0.56 5.10
CA ARG A 50 -8.50 0.60 4.73
C ARG A 50 -8.92 -0.55 3.82
N ALA A 51 -8.11 -0.90 2.84
CA ALA A 51 -8.45 -1.90 1.82
C ALA A 51 -8.23 -3.34 2.32
N PHE A 52 -7.15 -3.59 3.06
CA PHE A 52 -6.70 -4.93 3.42
C PHE A 52 -6.59 -5.15 4.94
N GLU A 53 -7.11 -4.20 5.74
CA GLU A 53 -7.08 -4.25 7.21
C GLU A 53 -5.66 -4.45 7.77
N VAL A 54 -4.65 -3.91 7.08
CA VAL A 54 -3.26 -3.98 7.51
C VAL A 54 -3.08 -3.19 8.80
N ASP A 55 -2.39 -3.79 9.77
CA ASP A 55 -2.09 -3.12 11.04
C ASP A 55 -1.25 -1.86 10.84
N TYR A 56 -1.47 -0.85 11.69
CA TYR A 56 -0.75 0.43 11.59
C TYR A 56 0.77 0.28 11.57
N THR A 57 1.33 -0.60 12.42
CA THR A 57 2.79 -0.82 12.49
C THR A 57 3.33 -1.40 11.19
N VAL A 58 2.61 -2.34 10.58
CA VAL A 58 2.96 -2.98 9.32
C VAL A 58 2.81 -1.99 8.16
N ALA A 59 1.71 -1.24 8.12
CA ALA A 59 1.51 -0.20 7.11
C ALA A 59 2.57 0.92 7.21
N ARG A 60 3.00 1.26 8.43
CA ARG A 60 4.11 2.18 8.67
C ARG A 60 5.44 1.63 8.16
N ASP A 61 5.71 0.34 8.33
CA ASP A 61 6.93 -0.26 7.77
C ASP A 61 6.86 -0.33 6.23
N ALA A 62 5.69 -0.65 5.66
CA ALA A 62 5.47 -0.61 4.21
C ALA A 62 5.66 0.80 3.64
N SER A 63 5.39 1.86 4.41
CA SER A 63 5.63 3.25 4.01
C SER A 63 7.10 3.56 3.72
N ARG A 64 8.03 2.69 4.15
CA ARG A 64 9.48 2.78 3.88
C ARG A 64 9.88 2.21 2.52
N TRP A 65 8.92 1.76 1.70
CA TRP A 65 9.17 1.22 0.37
C TRP A 65 10.05 2.15 -0.47
N HIS A 66 10.98 1.56 -1.22
CA HIS A 66 12.05 2.28 -1.91
C HIS A 66 11.56 3.31 -2.93
N GLU A 67 10.37 3.10 -3.50
CA GLU A 67 9.70 4.06 -4.39
C GLU A 67 9.32 5.39 -3.69
N PHE A 68 9.25 5.42 -2.34
CA PHE A 68 9.03 6.65 -1.56
C PHE A 68 10.32 7.19 -0.94
N HIS A 69 11.26 6.31 -0.59
CA HIS A 69 12.42 6.64 0.22
C HIS A 69 13.69 5.95 -0.29
N GLY A 70 14.75 6.71 -0.53
CA GLY A 70 16.07 6.16 -0.81
C GLY A 70 16.87 5.80 0.46
N GLY A 71 17.94 5.02 0.28
CA GLY A 71 18.96 4.78 1.31
C GLY A 71 18.92 3.38 1.95
N PRO A 72 19.85 3.09 2.88
CA PRO A 72 20.11 1.74 3.38
C PRO A 72 18.99 1.13 4.24
N ARG A 73 17.96 1.92 4.57
CA ARG A 73 16.79 1.50 5.35
C ARG A 73 15.51 1.43 4.50
N ALA A 74 15.60 1.67 3.19
CA ALA A 74 14.49 1.53 2.26
C ALA A 74 14.06 0.06 2.19
N LEU A 75 12.75 -0.17 2.17
CA LEU A 75 12.18 -1.51 2.04
C LEU A 75 12.20 -1.89 0.55
N SER A 76 12.81 -3.01 0.22
CA SER A 76 12.87 -3.51 -1.17
C SER A 76 11.50 -4.06 -1.61
N ASP A 77 11.31 -4.28 -2.91
CA ASP A 77 10.12 -5.00 -3.42
C ASP A 77 9.97 -6.37 -2.74
N ALA A 78 11.05 -7.15 -2.65
CA ALA A 78 11.02 -8.48 -2.04
C ALA A 78 10.67 -8.45 -0.54
N ASP A 79 11.09 -7.41 0.19
CA ASP A 79 10.75 -7.27 1.60
C ASP A 79 9.33 -6.73 1.79
N LEU A 80 8.84 -5.89 0.87
CA LEU A 80 7.44 -5.45 0.83
C LEU A 80 6.51 -6.65 0.60
N GLU A 81 6.85 -7.53 -0.34
CA GLU A 81 6.12 -8.79 -0.60
C GLU A 81 6.00 -9.63 0.68
N LYS A 82 7.12 -9.89 1.35
CA LYS A 82 7.13 -10.67 2.60
C LYS A 82 6.33 -9.99 3.71
N LEU A 83 6.44 -8.67 3.82
CA LEU A 83 5.79 -7.89 4.86
C LEU A 83 4.26 -7.95 4.74
N LEU A 84 3.73 -7.88 3.51
CA LEU A 84 2.28 -7.80 3.28
C LEU A 84 1.63 -9.14 2.92
N ALA A 85 2.41 -10.19 2.63
CA ALA A 85 1.89 -11.52 2.28
C ALA A 85 0.79 -12.05 3.23
N PRO A 86 0.89 -11.93 4.57
CA PRO A 86 -0.18 -12.41 5.47
C PRO A 86 -1.53 -11.71 5.30
N TRP A 87 -1.55 -10.50 4.75
CA TRP A 87 -2.78 -9.72 4.53
C TRP A 87 -3.33 -9.89 3.12
N LEU A 88 -2.46 -10.10 2.12
CA LEU A 88 -2.85 -10.18 0.71
C LEU A 88 -3.12 -11.60 0.20
N ALA A 89 -2.63 -12.63 0.89
CA ALA A 89 -2.86 -14.03 0.52
C ALA A 89 -4.22 -14.59 1.02
N ARG A 90 -5.16 -13.73 1.39
CA ARG A 90 -6.43 -14.10 2.04
C ARG A 90 -7.58 -14.20 1.06
#